data_AF-A0A4U6TRB4-F1
#
_entry.id   AF-A0A4U6TRB4-F1
#
_cell.length_a   1.000
_cell.length_b   1.000
_cell.length_c   1.000
_cell.angle_alpha   90.00
_cell.angle_beta   90.00
_cell.angle_gamma   90.00
#
_symmetry.space_group_name_H-M   'P 1'
#
loop_
_entity.id
_entity.type
_entity.pdbx_description
1 polymer ?
#
loop_
_entity_poly.entity_id
_entity_poly.type
_entity_poly.pdbx_seq_one_letter_code
_entity_poly.pdbx_strand_id
1 'polypeptide(L)'
;MLLAAVWLGGDGGGGCADGADRGWAVGLEHGAAEAWGGLAMSVELIEDDRKSIDKYQETELMKREIEDLKTNAKVFQLSKCTACTFTLDLPAVHFMCMHSFHLRCLWDNEKECPECAPEYRSVMEAKQKLEQNARDHDLFFRQLRGSKDGFSVIADYFSKGIVSQTTVPPENGR
;
A
#
# COMPACT_ATOMS: atom_id res chain seq x y z
N MET A 1 2.47 -29.47 13.89
CA MET A 1 2.88 -30.44 14.92
C MET A 1 1.63 -31.08 15.51
N LEU A 2 1.34 -32.30 15.03
CA LEU A 2 0.54 -33.41 15.57
C LEU A 2 -0.58 -33.11 16.60
N LEU A 3 -1.83 -33.31 16.19
CA LEU A 3 -2.84 -33.95 17.02
C LEU A 3 -3.48 -35.09 16.21
N ALA A 4 -2.97 -36.30 16.45
CA ALA A 4 -3.51 -37.55 15.92
C ALA A 4 -4.77 -37.91 16.71
N ALA A 5 -5.92 -37.94 16.05
CA ALA A 5 -7.15 -38.51 16.60
C ALA A 5 -7.04 -40.04 16.54
N VAL A 6 -6.64 -40.66 17.65
CA VAL A 6 -6.73 -42.11 17.83
C VAL A 6 -8.19 -42.43 18.19
N TRP A 7 -8.91 -43.00 17.23
CA TRP A 7 -10.25 -43.53 17.42
C TRP A 7 -10.13 -44.97 17.94
N LEU A 8 -10.32 -45.18 19.25
CA LEU A 8 -10.48 -46.52 19.82
C LEU A 8 -11.97 -46.83 19.87
N GLY A 9 -12.46 -47.53 18.84
CA GLY A 9 -13.77 -48.16 18.86
C GLY A 9 -13.78 -49.32 19.85
N GLY A 10 -14.68 -49.27 20.83
CA GLY A 10 -14.96 -50.34 21.78
C GLY A 10 -16.45 -50.59 21.84
N ASP A 11 -16.86 -51.72 21.25
CA ASP A 11 -18.18 -52.33 21.33
C ASP A 11 -18.45 -52.85 22.75
N GLY A 12 -19.66 -52.71 23.28
CA GLY A 12 -20.03 -53.26 24.59
C GLY A 12 -21.39 -52.80 25.08
N GLY A 13 -22.41 -53.64 24.86
CA GLY A 13 -23.79 -53.40 25.29
C GLY A 13 -24.07 -53.64 26.77
N GLY A 14 -25.28 -53.22 27.18
CA GLY A 14 -25.99 -53.78 28.34
C GLY A 14 -26.39 -52.77 29.44
N GLY A 15 -27.70 -52.50 29.54
CA GLY A 15 -28.41 -52.55 30.83
C GLY A 15 -28.58 -51.26 31.66
N CYS A 16 -29.84 -50.83 31.70
CA CYS A 16 -30.57 -49.94 32.62
C CYS A 16 -29.99 -49.61 34.01
N ALA A 17 -30.01 -48.32 34.37
CA ALA A 17 -30.35 -47.83 35.72
C ALA A 17 -30.77 -46.35 35.68
N ASP A 18 -31.72 -46.02 36.55
CA ASP A 18 -32.54 -44.82 36.59
C ASP A 18 -31.84 -43.56 37.11
N GLY A 19 -32.43 -42.40 36.76
CA GLY A 19 -32.69 -41.35 37.73
C GLY A 19 -31.66 -40.22 37.84
N ALA A 20 -32.17 -39.02 37.55
CA ALA A 20 -31.69 -37.72 38.02
C ALA A 20 -30.33 -37.23 37.48
N ASP A 21 -30.38 -36.36 36.47
CA ASP A 21 -30.21 -34.93 36.80
C ASP A 21 -30.83 -34.05 35.71
N ARG A 22 -31.81 -33.26 36.13
CA ARG A 22 -32.36 -32.17 35.31
C ARG A 22 -31.54 -30.93 35.61
N GLY A 23 -30.85 -30.44 34.59
CA GLY A 23 -30.50 -29.01 34.52
C GLY A 23 -29.01 -28.72 34.52
N TRP A 24 -28.45 -28.57 33.32
CA TRP A 24 -27.44 -27.57 32.95
C TRP A 24 -26.85 -27.85 31.56
N ALA A 25 -27.64 -27.77 30.49
CA ALA A 25 -27.09 -27.86 29.13
C ALA A 25 -27.94 -27.10 28.12
N VAL A 26 -28.27 -25.84 28.41
CA VAL A 26 -28.71 -24.89 27.37
C VAL A 26 -28.19 -23.51 27.80
N GLY A 27 -26.98 -23.14 27.39
CA GLY A 27 -26.47 -21.81 27.75
C GLY A 27 -25.02 -21.47 27.45
N LEU A 28 -24.29 -22.19 26.59
CA LEU A 28 -22.88 -21.85 26.32
C LEU A 28 -22.43 -22.03 24.87
N GLU A 29 -23.35 -21.98 23.90
CA GLU A 29 -22.99 -22.17 22.49
C GLU A 29 -23.08 -20.87 21.67
N HIS A 30 -23.92 -19.91 22.10
CA HIS A 30 -24.08 -18.64 21.39
C HIS A 30 -22.90 -17.68 21.65
N GLY A 31 -22.35 -17.63 22.86
CA GLY A 31 -21.25 -16.72 23.19
C GLY A 31 -19.90 -17.08 22.54
N ALA A 32 -19.70 -18.36 22.21
CA ALA A 32 -18.49 -18.79 21.51
C ALA A 32 -18.49 -18.32 20.05
N ALA A 33 -19.60 -18.45 19.31
CA ALA A 33 -19.67 -17.96 17.93
C ALA A 33 -19.45 -16.45 17.83
N GLU A 34 -20.00 -15.67 18.77
CA GLU A 34 -19.82 -14.22 18.84
C GLU A 34 -18.38 -13.81 19.21
N ALA A 35 -17.75 -14.51 20.15
CA ALA A 35 -16.35 -14.26 20.54
C ALA A 35 -15.35 -14.62 19.42
N TRP A 36 -15.61 -15.70 18.68
CA TRP A 36 -14.76 -16.10 17.55
C TRP A 36 -14.95 -15.17 16.34
N GLY A 37 -16.18 -14.69 16.10
CA GLY A 37 -16.45 -13.63 15.12
C GLY A 37 -15.77 -12.31 15.46
N GLY A 38 -15.79 -11.91 16.74
CA GLY A 38 -15.07 -10.71 17.21
C GLY A 38 -13.55 -10.81 17.11
N LEU A 39 -12.98 -11.98 17.40
CA LEU A 39 -11.54 -12.25 17.25
C LEU A 39 -11.12 -12.24 15.77
N ALA A 40 -11.92 -12.83 14.87
CA ALA A 40 -11.62 -12.85 13.44
C ALA A 40 -11.60 -11.43 12.83
N MET A 41 -12.60 -10.59 13.17
CA MET A 41 -12.65 -9.19 12.70
C MET A 41 -11.48 -8.36 13.25
N SER A 42 -11.05 -8.63 14.49
CA SER A 42 -9.89 -7.97 15.09
C SER A 42 -8.57 -8.38 14.41
N VAL A 43 -8.44 -9.64 13.99
CA VAL A 43 -7.24 -10.13 13.27
C VAL A 43 -7.14 -9.50 11.87
N GLU A 44 -8.27 -9.35 11.15
CA GLU A 44 -8.29 -8.69 9.85
C GLU A 44 -7.87 -7.21 9.96
N LEU A 45 -8.38 -6.52 10.98
CA LEU A 45 -8.01 -5.11 11.25
C LEU A 45 -6.51 -4.97 11.57
N ILE A 46 -5.96 -5.89 12.39
CA ILE A 46 -4.53 -5.91 12.73
C ILE A 46 -3.68 -6.13 11.47
N GLU A 47 -4.11 -7.00 10.56
CA GLU A 47 -3.36 -7.28 9.33
C GLU A 47 -3.35 -6.07 8.38
N ASP A 48 -4.46 -5.35 8.28
CA ASP A 48 -4.54 -4.11 7.50
C ASP A 48 -3.73 -2.97 8.13
N ASP A 49 -3.74 -2.86 9.46
CA ASP A 49 -2.87 -1.93 10.19
C ASP A 49 -1.39 -2.25 9.94
N ARG A 50 -1.00 -3.54 9.94
CA ARG A 50 0.38 -3.95 9.61
C ARG A 50 0.77 -3.56 8.20
N LYS A 51 -0.08 -3.81 7.20
CA LYS A 51 0.16 -3.36 5.81
C LYS A 51 0.29 -1.84 5.72
N SER A 52 -0.48 -1.10 6.50
CA SER A 52 -0.41 0.36 6.56
C SER A 52 0.93 0.82 7.12
N ILE A 53 1.37 0.23 8.25
CA ILE A 53 2.66 0.50 8.90
C ILE A 53 3.82 0.20 7.94
N ASP A 54 3.81 -0.93 7.25
CA ASP A 54 4.87 -1.31 6.31
C ASP A 54 4.99 -0.29 5.17
N LYS A 55 3.86 0.17 4.61
CA LYS A 55 3.86 1.25 3.60
C LYS A 55 4.48 2.54 4.14
N TYR A 56 4.16 2.94 5.37
CA TYR A 56 4.78 4.13 5.96
C TYR A 56 6.28 3.96 6.16
N GLN A 57 6.75 2.80 6.61
CA GLN A 57 8.18 2.52 6.74
C GLN A 57 8.89 2.58 5.38
N GLU A 58 8.28 2.04 4.34
CA GLU A 58 8.80 2.11 2.97
C GLU A 58 9.00 3.57 2.52
N THR A 59 8.06 4.48 2.85
CA THR A 59 8.22 5.90 2.50
C THR A 59 9.43 6.57 3.16
N GLU A 60 9.74 6.21 4.41
CA GLU A 60 10.90 6.77 5.11
C GLU A 60 12.21 6.22 4.57
N LEU A 61 12.25 4.94 4.17
CA LEU A 61 13.40 4.36 3.48
C LEU A 61 13.63 5.04 2.13
N MET A 62 12.56 5.24 1.35
CA MET A 62 12.62 5.90 0.04
C MET A 62 13.12 7.35 0.15
N LYS A 63 12.73 8.09 1.20
CA LYS A 63 13.25 9.44 1.47
C LYS A 63 14.76 9.44 1.76
N ARG A 64 15.24 8.49 2.56
CA ARG A 64 16.68 8.34 2.85
C ARG A 64 17.46 8.00 1.60
N GLU A 65 16.92 7.12 0.75
CA GLU A 65 17.52 6.77 -0.53
C GLU A 65 17.62 8.00 -1.46
N ILE A 66 16.59 8.83 -1.52
CA ILE A 66 16.62 10.09 -2.28
C ILE A 66 17.73 11.02 -1.76
N GLU A 67 17.89 11.13 -0.44
CA GLU A 67 18.95 11.94 0.16
C GLU A 67 20.33 11.39 -0.20
N ASP A 68 20.54 10.09 -0.06
CA ASP A 68 21.79 9.41 -0.43
C ASP A 68 22.15 9.63 -1.90
N LEU A 69 21.20 9.46 -2.81
CA LEU A 69 21.39 9.71 -4.25
C LEU A 69 21.71 11.18 -4.59
N LYS A 70 21.30 12.13 -3.74
CA LYS A 70 21.59 13.56 -3.93
C LYS A 70 22.95 13.97 -3.37
N THR A 71 23.35 13.41 -2.23
CA THR A 71 24.54 13.86 -1.49
C THR A 71 25.77 13.03 -1.77
N ASN A 72 25.62 11.76 -2.14
CA ASN A 72 26.72 10.82 -2.30
C ASN A 72 26.98 10.48 -3.78
N ALA A 73 28.26 10.48 -4.16
CA ALA A 73 28.68 10.04 -5.49
C ALA A 73 28.65 8.51 -5.55
N LYS A 74 27.82 7.94 -6.44
CA LYS A 74 27.72 6.49 -6.61
C LYS A 74 28.82 5.97 -7.53
N VAL A 75 29.53 4.93 -7.11
CA VAL A 75 30.55 4.28 -7.93
C VAL A 75 29.87 3.31 -8.91
N PHE A 76 29.99 3.60 -10.21
CA PHE A 76 29.49 2.72 -11.26
C PHE A 76 30.51 1.62 -11.56
N GLN A 77 30.24 0.41 -11.06
CA GLN A 77 31.02 -0.80 -11.42
C GLN A 77 30.51 -1.46 -12.70
N LEU A 78 29.39 -0.98 -13.27
CA LEU A 78 28.78 -1.56 -14.45
C LEU A 78 29.61 -1.28 -15.69
N SER A 79 30.14 -2.36 -16.26
CA SER A 79 31.00 -2.34 -17.44
C SER A 79 30.27 -2.74 -18.71
N LYS A 80 28.92 -2.85 -18.72
CA LYS A 80 28.12 -3.20 -19.92
C LYS A 80 27.01 -2.22 -20.21
N CYS A 81 26.82 -1.91 -21.50
CA CYS A 81 25.76 -1.04 -21.98
C CYS A 81 24.41 -1.77 -21.92
N THR A 82 23.38 -1.12 -21.36
CA THR A 82 22.04 -1.72 -21.25
C THR A 82 21.37 -1.94 -22.61
N ALA A 83 21.62 -1.07 -23.60
CA ALA A 83 20.99 -1.16 -24.91
C ALA A 83 21.60 -2.23 -25.83
N CYS A 84 22.94 -2.35 -25.86
CA CYS A 84 23.63 -3.26 -26.78
C CYS A 84 24.30 -4.46 -26.08
N THR A 85 24.30 -4.51 -24.74
CA THR A 85 24.88 -5.55 -23.88
C THR A 85 26.41 -5.76 -23.97
N PHE A 86 27.08 -5.03 -24.86
CA PHE A 86 28.54 -5.02 -24.98
C PHE A 86 29.21 -4.24 -23.85
N THR A 87 30.52 -4.45 -23.70
CA THR A 87 31.31 -3.73 -22.72
C THR A 87 31.32 -2.24 -23.02
N LEU A 88 31.11 -1.42 -21.99
CA LEU A 88 31.17 0.04 -22.06
C LEU A 88 32.61 0.48 -22.35
N ASP A 89 32.79 1.18 -23.46
CA ASP A 89 33.97 1.97 -23.79
C ASP A 89 33.64 3.46 -23.69
N LEU A 90 34.67 4.29 -23.52
CA LEU A 90 34.48 5.74 -23.45
C LEU A 90 34.19 6.30 -24.85
N PRO A 91 33.28 7.28 -25.01
CA PRO A 91 32.50 7.96 -23.98
C PRO A 91 31.20 7.22 -23.59
N ALA A 92 30.94 7.16 -22.27
CA ALA A 92 29.78 6.52 -21.66
C ALA A 92 28.95 7.52 -20.84
N VAL A 93 27.63 7.29 -20.78
CA VAL A 93 26.68 8.05 -19.96
C VAL A 93 26.11 7.11 -18.91
N HIS A 94 26.14 7.57 -17.65
CA HIS A 94 25.64 6.83 -16.50
C HIS A 94 24.51 7.61 -15.84
N PHE A 95 23.36 6.96 -15.65
CA PHE A 95 22.21 7.54 -14.95
C PHE A 95 22.19 7.07 -13.49
N MET A 96 21.63 7.88 -12.58
CA MET A 96 21.51 7.53 -11.16
C MET A 96 20.61 6.32 -10.88
N CYS A 97 19.78 5.91 -11.85
CA CYS A 97 19.04 4.65 -11.84
C CYS A 97 19.92 3.41 -12.10
N MET A 98 21.24 3.55 -12.10
CA MET A 98 22.24 2.50 -12.37
C MET A 98 22.27 1.97 -13.81
N HIS A 99 21.51 2.54 -14.75
CA HIS A 99 21.63 2.22 -16.15
C HIS A 99 22.78 2.98 -16.82
N SER A 100 23.55 2.28 -17.64
CA SER A 100 24.75 2.78 -18.29
C SER A 100 24.67 2.51 -19.78
N PHE A 101 25.01 3.51 -20.60
CA PHE A 101 24.90 3.44 -22.05
C PHE A 101 26.13 4.03 -22.72
N HIS A 102 26.48 3.50 -23.89
CA HIS A 102 27.38 4.20 -24.81
C HIS A 102 26.72 5.49 -25.29
N LEU A 103 27.52 6.54 -25.50
CA LEU A 103 26.98 7.78 -26.10
C LEU A 103 26.28 7.51 -27.44
N ARG A 104 26.80 6.58 -28.24
CA ARG A 104 26.20 6.17 -29.53
C ARG A 104 24.87 5.41 -29.37
N CYS A 105 24.68 4.71 -28.25
CA CYS A 105 23.44 3.97 -27.99
C CYS A 105 22.33 4.85 -27.41
N LEU A 106 22.66 6.08 -27.01
CA LEU A 106 21.74 7.06 -26.44
C LEU A 106 21.23 7.97 -27.57
N TRP A 107 20.09 7.63 -28.15
CA TRP A 107 19.50 8.39 -29.26
C TRP A 107 18.74 9.60 -28.75
N ASP A 108 19.25 10.82 -28.95
CA ASP A 108 18.68 12.16 -28.64
C ASP A 108 18.13 12.40 -27.21
N ASN A 109 18.06 11.35 -26.38
CA ASN A 109 17.58 11.35 -25.00
C ASN A 109 18.76 11.41 -24.03
N GLU A 110 19.70 12.32 -24.27
CA GLU A 110 20.89 12.47 -23.41
C GLU A 110 20.55 12.84 -21.95
N LYS A 111 19.31 13.30 -21.73
CA LYS A 111 18.82 13.78 -20.43
C LYS A 111 18.04 12.74 -19.62
N GLU A 112 17.58 11.66 -20.25
CA GLU A 112 16.69 10.68 -19.60
C GLU A 112 17.10 9.24 -19.92
N CYS A 113 17.02 8.35 -18.93
CA CYS A 113 17.27 6.94 -19.14
C CYS A 113 16.13 6.30 -19.94
N PRO A 114 16.36 5.68 -21.12
CA PRO A 114 15.29 5.13 -21.95
C PRO A 114 14.49 4.01 -21.28
N GLU A 115 15.10 3.25 -20.38
CA GLU A 115 14.42 2.19 -19.62
C GLU A 115 13.46 2.75 -18.55
N CYS A 116 13.85 3.83 -17.86
CA CYS A 116 13.08 4.38 -16.74
C CYS A 116 12.17 5.55 -17.16
N ALA A 117 12.43 6.18 -18.31
CA ALA A 117 11.68 7.34 -18.78
C ALA A 117 10.17 7.10 -18.94
N PRO A 118 9.69 5.96 -19.48
CA PRO A 118 8.25 5.73 -19.64
C PRO A 118 7.52 5.70 -18.28
N GLU A 119 8.09 5.01 -17.30
CA GLU A 119 7.53 4.92 -15.97
C GLU A 119 7.61 6.25 -15.24
N TYR A 120 8.75 6.93 -15.30
CA TYR A 120 8.92 8.27 -14.74
C TYR A 120 7.89 9.26 -15.29
N ARG A 121 7.67 9.27 -16.61
CA ARG A 121 6.67 10.14 -17.27
C ARG A 121 5.26 9.81 -16.80
N SER A 122 4.88 8.54 -16.71
CA SER A 122 3.59 8.10 -16.18
C SER A 122 3.34 8.61 -14.76
N VAL A 123 4.33 8.48 -13.87
CA VAL A 123 4.25 8.97 -12.50
C VAL A 123 4.12 10.50 -12.45
N MET A 124 4.91 11.21 -13.28
CA MET A 124 4.87 12.67 -13.34
C MET A 124 3.55 13.20 -13.91
N GLU A 125 2.98 12.54 -14.92
CA GLU A 125 1.66 12.87 -15.47
C GLU A 125 0.55 12.63 -14.42
N ALA A 126 0.60 11.51 -13.70
CA ALA A 126 -0.34 11.23 -12.63
C ALA A 126 -0.28 12.31 -11.53
N LYS A 127 0.93 12.71 -11.12
CA LYS A 127 1.14 13.81 -10.17
C LYS A 127 0.57 15.13 -10.70
N GLN A 128 0.88 15.48 -11.95
CA GLN A 128 0.38 16.71 -12.56
C GLN A 128 -1.15 16.74 -12.64
N LYS A 129 -1.78 15.61 -12.94
CA LYS A 129 -3.24 15.47 -12.96
C LYS A 129 -3.84 15.69 -11.56
N LEU A 130 -3.21 15.15 -10.52
CA LEU A 130 -3.64 15.40 -9.14
C LEU A 130 -3.51 16.88 -8.76
N GLU A 131 -2.40 17.53 -9.13
CA GLU A 131 -2.18 18.97 -8.90
C GLU A 131 -3.17 19.86 -9.66
N GLN A 132 -3.52 19.51 -10.91
CA GLN A 132 -4.52 20.24 -11.69
C GLN A 132 -5.92 20.09 -11.06
N ASN A 133 -6.28 18.87 -10.67
CA ASN A 133 -7.54 18.61 -9.97
C ASN A 133 -7.61 19.38 -8.64
N ALA A 134 -6.47 19.60 -7.96
CA ALA A 134 -6.41 20.41 -6.75
C ALA A 134 -6.69 21.89 -6.96
N ARG A 135 -6.52 22.40 -8.19
CA ARG A 135 -6.82 23.79 -8.53
C ARG A 135 -8.26 24.00 -9.00
N ASP A 136 -8.96 22.93 -9.40
CA ASP A 136 -10.33 23.01 -9.92
C ASP A 136 -11.36 22.74 -8.81
N HIS A 137 -11.57 23.74 -7.95
CA HIS A 137 -12.58 23.67 -6.89
C HIS A 137 -14.01 23.59 -7.44
N ASP A 138 -14.27 24.11 -8.64
CA ASP A 138 -15.60 24.08 -9.26
C ASP A 138 -16.00 22.66 -9.69
N LEU A 139 -15.05 21.88 -10.20
CA LEU A 139 -15.23 20.46 -10.47
C LEU A 139 -15.61 19.69 -9.20
N PHE A 140 -14.92 19.97 -8.09
CA PHE A 140 -15.25 19.38 -6.79
C PHE A 140 -16.69 19.68 -6.38
N PHE A 141 -17.11 20.95 -6.38
CA PHE A 141 -18.48 21.31 -5.98
C PHE A 141 -19.54 20.76 -6.93
N ARG A 142 -19.25 20.64 -8.23
CA ARG A 142 -20.14 20.01 -9.19
C ARG A 142 -20.33 18.52 -8.90
N GLN A 143 -19.24 17.79 -8.65
CA GLN A 143 -19.29 16.38 -8.27
C GLN A 143 -20.00 16.18 -6.93
N LEU A 144 -19.75 17.06 -5.96
CA LEU A 144 -20.38 17.02 -4.65
C LEU A 144 -21.90 17.19 -4.74
N ARG A 145 -22.38 18.15 -5.55
CA ARG A 145 -23.83 18.40 -5.74
C ARG A 145 -24.52 17.32 -6.56
N GLY A 146 -23.80 16.64 -7.46
CA GLY A 146 -24.34 15.55 -8.29
C GLY A 146 -24.27 14.16 -7.64
N SER A 147 -23.56 14.04 -6.52
CA SER A 147 -23.35 12.77 -5.81
C SER A 147 -24.55 12.41 -4.92
N LYS A 148 -24.84 11.11 -4.80
CA LYS A 148 -25.75 10.59 -3.76
C LYS A 148 -25.13 10.61 -2.37
N ASP A 149 -23.81 10.46 -2.29
CA ASP A 149 -23.03 10.49 -1.06
C ASP A 149 -21.94 11.56 -1.15
N GLY A 150 -22.20 12.71 -0.54
CA GLY A 150 -21.24 13.81 -0.51
C GLY A 150 -20.02 13.51 0.36
N PHE A 151 -20.16 12.65 1.38
CA PHE A 151 -19.06 12.33 2.28
C PHE A 151 -18.00 11.48 1.57
N SER A 152 -18.39 10.50 0.76
CA SER A 152 -17.47 9.71 -0.05
C SER A 152 -16.62 10.59 -1.00
N VAL A 153 -17.24 11.60 -1.63
CA VAL A 153 -16.52 12.55 -2.50
C VAL A 153 -15.51 13.38 -1.70
N ILE A 154 -15.91 13.89 -0.53
CA ILE A 154 -15.01 14.64 0.35
C ILE A 154 -13.85 13.76 0.82
N ALA A 155 -14.12 12.53 1.23
CA ALA A 155 -13.13 11.58 1.70
C ALA A 155 -12.12 11.21 0.61
N ASP A 156 -12.56 11.00 -0.64
CA ASP A 156 -11.70 10.72 -1.79
C ASP A 156 -10.78 11.90 -2.14
N TYR A 157 -11.32 13.13 -2.13
CA TYR A 157 -10.53 14.34 -2.39
C TYR A 157 -9.54 14.64 -1.25
N PHE A 158 -9.93 14.38 -0.01
CA PHE A 158 -9.07 14.54 1.15
C PHE A 158 -7.93 13.52 1.17
N SER A 159 -8.24 12.24 0.91
CA SER A 159 -7.24 11.16 0.86
C SER A 159 -6.25 11.29 -0.29
N LYS A 160 -6.64 11.97 -1.39
CA LYS A 160 -5.73 12.34 -2.48
C LYS A 160 -4.90 13.61 -2.21
N GLY A 161 -5.09 14.27 -1.07
CA GLY A 161 -4.37 15.50 -0.70
C GLY A 161 -4.76 16.72 -1.55
N ILE A 162 -5.85 16.64 -2.32
CA ILE A 162 -6.32 17.65 -3.26
C ILE A 162 -6.89 18.87 -2.50
N VAL A 163 -7.50 18.62 -1.33
CA VAL A 163 -8.04 19.64 -0.44
C VAL A 163 -7.08 19.81 0.74
N SER A 164 -6.14 20.74 0.61
CA SER A 164 -5.21 21.09 1.70
C SER A 164 -5.79 22.19 2.59
N GLN A 165 -5.55 22.06 3.89
CA GLN A 165 -6.08 22.82 5.04
C GLN A 165 -6.60 24.24 4.74
N THR A 166 -7.86 24.43 5.10
CA THR A 166 -8.55 25.71 5.30
C THR A 166 -7.60 26.74 5.90
N THR A 167 -7.30 27.80 5.16
CA THR A 167 -6.97 29.09 5.77
C THR A 167 -8.17 29.44 6.64
N VAL A 168 -8.06 29.27 7.95
CA VAL A 168 -9.07 29.77 8.89
C VAL A 168 -9.15 31.28 8.64
N PRO A 169 -10.28 31.83 8.18
CA PRO A 169 -10.41 33.28 8.03
C PRO A 169 -10.16 33.90 9.41
N PRO A 170 -9.43 35.03 9.51
CA PRO A 170 -9.24 35.68 10.79
C PRO A 170 -10.61 35.96 11.40
N GLU A 171 -10.83 35.44 12.61
CA GLU A 171 -12.03 35.69 13.39
C GLU A 171 -12.08 37.20 13.66
N ASN A 172 -12.98 37.90 12.97
CA ASN A 172 -13.20 39.33 13.19
C ASN A 172 -13.74 39.52 14.60
N GLY A 173 -12.82 39.82 15.52
CA GLY A 173 -13.12 40.30 16.86
C GLY A 173 -13.91 41.60 16.79
N ARG A 174 -15.17 41.48 17.22
CA ARG A 174 -16.12 42.47 17.75
C ARG A 174 -15.74 43.95 17.69
#